data_AF-A0A7Y3DBE0-F1
#
_entry.id   AF-A0A7Y3DBE0-F1
#
_cell.length_a   1.000
_cell.length_b   1.000
_cell.length_c   1.000
_cell.angle_alpha   90.00
_cell.angle_beta   90.00
_cell.angle_gamma   90.00
#
_symmetry.space_group_name_H-M   'P 1'
#
loop_
_entity.id
_entity.type
_entity.pdbx_description
1 polymer ?
#
loop_
_entity_poly.entity_id
_entity_poly.type
_entity_poly.pdbx_seq_one_letter_code
_entity_poly.pdbx_strand_id
1 'polypeptide(L)'
;MQDVLGYEGKCVAITGAATGMGAAATARLVALGAEVHALDVAEIAAPVKQSIQVDLARADSIEAAATKLPARIDVLFHCAGVPGPPRFDAVQTMVVNFIGLRHLTEQLVDRVTDGGAIAAISSVAGMGWQKNLDNVRALLDVTDFEAARQWCVDRPDVANGYLFSKQCIIYYAKTLAVRLVGREIRVNT
;
A
#
# COMPACT_ATOMS: atom_id res chain seq x y z
N MET A 1 9.77 -24.13 -9.57
CA MET A 1 9.22 -23.38 -10.73
C MET A 1 10.38 -22.61 -11.32
N GLN A 2 10.56 -22.52 -12.65
CA GLN A 2 11.60 -21.62 -13.19
C GLN A 2 11.20 -20.18 -12.86
N ASP A 3 12.11 -19.43 -12.24
CA ASP A 3 11.88 -18.03 -11.86
C ASP A 3 12.01 -17.11 -13.09
N VAL A 4 11.02 -17.18 -13.96
CA VAL A 4 10.92 -16.30 -15.14
C VAL A 4 10.63 -14.84 -14.79
N LEU A 5 10.30 -14.55 -13.52
CA LEU A 5 9.94 -13.23 -13.05
C LEU A 5 11.06 -12.53 -12.24
N GLY A 6 12.11 -13.25 -11.84
CA GLY A 6 13.29 -12.69 -11.17
C GLY A 6 13.10 -12.40 -9.69
N TYR A 7 12.31 -13.21 -8.98
CA TYR A 7 12.04 -13.08 -7.54
C TYR A 7 12.89 -13.97 -6.62
N GLU A 8 13.67 -14.90 -7.15
CA GLU A 8 14.53 -15.78 -6.36
C GLU A 8 15.48 -14.95 -5.49
N GLY A 9 15.43 -15.13 -4.17
CA GLY A 9 16.23 -14.40 -3.18
C GLY A 9 15.87 -12.92 -3.01
N LYS A 10 14.83 -12.39 -3.66
CA LYS A 10 14.39 -11.00 -3.47
C LYS A 10 13.70 -10.82 -2.14
N CYS A 11 14.03 -9.75 -1.44
CA CYS A 11 13.33 -9.35 -0.22
C CYS A 11 12.05 -8.59 -0.58
N VAL A 12 10.89 -9.15 -0.24
CA VAL A 12 9.59 -8.61 -0.64
C VAL A 12 8.72 -8.32 0.58
N ALA A 13 8.24 -7.08 0.70
CA ALA A 13 7.21 -6.72 1.68
C ALA A 13 5.85 -6.66 0.98
N ILE A 14 4.81 -7.27 1.56
CA ILE A 14 3.47 -7.29 0.97
C ILE A 14 2.38 -7.08 2.02
N THR A 15 1.49 -6.11 1.81
CA THR A 15 0.29 -5.92 2.65
C THR A 15 -0.94 -6.62 2.05
N GLY A 16 -1.89 -7.02 2.88
CA GLY A 16 -3.12 -7.70 2.43
C GLY A 16 -2.90 -9.17 2.10
N ALA A 17 -1.90 -9.79 2.75
CA ALA A 17 -1.40 -11.12 2.44
C ALA A 17 -2.27 -12.27 2.96
N ALA A 18 -3.29 -12.02 3.80
CA ALA A 18 -4.10 -13.08 4.39
C ALA A 18 -5.20 -13.58 3.46
N THR A 19 -5.73 -12.74 2.57
CA THR A 19 -6.89 -13.10 1.72
C THR A 19 -6.80 -12.59 0.29
N GLY A 20 -7.67 -13.11 -0.58
CA GLY A 20 -7.92 -12.58 -1.92
C GLY A 20 -6.66 -12.48 -2.80
N MET A 21 -6.54 -11.35 -3.51
CA MET A 21 -5.43 -11.11 -4.44
C MET A 21 -4.06 -11.07 -3.74
N GLY A 22 -3.99 -10.52 -2.53
CA GLY A 22 -2.72 -10.44 -1.79
C GLY A 22 -2.25 -11.80 -1.28
N ALA A 23 -3.16 -12.68 -0.83
CA ALA A 23 -2.81 -14.07 -0.50
C ALA A 23 -2.30 -14.84 -1.72
N ALA A 24 -2.97 -14.70 -2.86
CA ALA A 24 -2.55 -15.35 -4.11
C ALA A 24 -1.17 -14.84 -4.58
N ALA A 25 -0.94 -13.52 -4.51
CA ALA A 25 0.36 -12.92 -4.82
C ALA A 25 1.46 -13.40 -3.85
N THR A 26 1.16 -13.45 -2.55
CA THR A 26 2.08 -13.95 -1.51
C THR A 26 2.48 -15.40 -1.79
N ALA A 27 1.52 -16.29 -2.05
CA ALA A 27 1.80 -17.68 -2.39
C ALA A 27 2.66 -17.81 -3.65
N ARG A 28 2.41 -16.97 -4.66
CA ARG A 28 3.20 -16.96 -5.89
C ARG A 28 4.64 -16.48 -5.65
N LEU A 29 4.84 -15.43 -4.87
CA LEU A 29 6.16 -14.90 -4.51
C LEU A 29 6.99 -15.95 -3.76
N VAL A 30 6.39 -16.62 -2.77
CA VAL A 30 7.03 -17.73 -2.04
C VAL A 30 7.42 -18.86 -3.00
N ALA A 31 6.54 -19.25 -3.92
CA ALA A 31 6.82 -20.30 -4.90
C ALA A 31 7.92 -19.95 -5.92
N LEU A 32 8.26 -18.66 -6.04
CA LEU A 32 9.34 -18.13 -6.88
C LEU A 32 10.64 -17.89 -6.10
N GLY A 33 10.71 -18.30 -4.82
CA GLY A 33 11.94 -18.20 -4.02
C GLY A 33 12.18 -16.83 -3.37
N ALA A 34 11.18 -15.94 -3.33
CA ALA A 34 11.32 -14.66 -2.64
C ALA A 34 11.36 -14.82 -1.11
N GLU A 35 12.11 -13.96 -0.44
CA GLU A 35 12.03 -13.76 1.01
C GLU A 35 10.86 -12.83 1.33
N VAL A 36 9.67 -13.42 1.54
CA VAL A 36 8.44 -12.66 1.71
C VAL A 36 8.20 -12.28 3.18
N HIS A 37 8.12 -10.98 3.46
CA HIS A 37 7.62 -10.39 4.70
C HIS A 37 6.18 -9.94 4.47
N ALA A 38 5.23 -10.71 5.00
CA ALA A 38 3.81 -10.51 4.77
C ALA A 38 3.16 -9.75 5.93
N LEU A 39 2.31 -8.79 5.59
CA LEU A 39 1.62 -7.89 6.50
C LEU A 39 0.12 -8.00 6.30
N ASP A 40 -0.63 -8.23 7.38
CA ASP A 40 -2.10 -8.23 7.35
C ASP A 40 -2.68 -7.99 8.75
N VAL A 41 -3.94 -7.60 8.84
CA VAL A 41 -4.65 -7.53 10.13
C VAL A 41 -5.10 -8.91 10.59
N ALA A 42 -5.35 -9.81 9.62
CA ALA A 42 -5.75 -11.20 9.83
C ALA A 42 -4.53 -12.15 9.82
N GLU A 43 -4.78 -13.40 10.20
CA GLU A 43 -3.75 -14.44 10.18
C GLU A 43 -3.31 -14.79 8.74
N ILE A 44 -2.00 -14.85 8.52
CA ILE A 44 -1.41 -15.20 7.22
C ILE A 44 -1.03 -16.68 7.23
N ALA A 45 -1.69 -17.47 6.38
CA ALA A 45 -1.50 -18.92 6.30
C ALA A 45 -0.30 -19.35 5.43
N ALA A 46 0.21 -18.48 4.56
CA ALA A 46 1.31 -18.82 3.65
C ALA A 46 2.63 -18.99 4.42
N PRO A 47 3.54 -19.90 3.99
CA PRO A 47 4.83 -20.12 4.64
C PRO A 47 5.84 -19.03 4.26
N VAL A 48 5.58 -17.82 4.75
CA VAL A 48 6.37 -16.61 4.52
C VAL A 48 7.59 -16.55 5.42
N LYS A 49 8.60 -15.75 5.05
CA LYS A 49 9.79 -15.50 5.89
C LYS A 49 9.40 -14.90 7.24
N GLN A 50 8.43 -13.99 7.23
CA GLN A 50 7.89 -13.37 8.43
C GLN A 50 6.43 -12.95 8.19
N SER A 51 5.56 -13.29 9.15
CA SER A 51 4.19 -12.78 9.22
C SER A 51 4.14 -11.66 10.26
N ILE A 52 3.61 -10.50 9.88
CA ILE A 52 3.53 -9.31 10.73
C ILE A 52 2.07 -8.86 10.78
N GLN A 53 1.48 -8.89 11.96
CA GLN A 53 0.15 -8.32 12.15
C GLN A 53 0.22 -6.79 12.11
N VAL A 54 -0.57 -6.16 11.25
CA VAL A 54 -0.67 -4.70 11.12
C VAL A 54 -2.10 -4.26 10.85
N ASP A 55 -2.55 -3.23 11.56
CA ASP A 55 -3.78 -2.52 11.26
C ASP A 55 -3.45 -1.20 10.54
N LEU A 56 -3.71 -1.15 9.23
CA LEU A 56 -3.49 0.05 8.41
C LEU A 56 -4.43 1.22 8.78
N ALA A 57 -5.41 1.00 9.66
CA ALA A 57 -6.23 2.08 10.21
C ALA A 57 -5.55 2.85 11.36
N ARG A 58 -4.34 2.45 11.77
CA ARG A 58 -3.65 3.02 12.94
C ARG A 58 -2.17 3.31 12.67
N ALA A 59 -1.76 4.57 12.85
CA ALA A 59 -0.36 4.99 12.66
C ALA A 59 0.63 4.20 13.55
N ASP A 60 0.31 4.00 14.82
CA ASP A 60 1.16 3.28 15.78
C ASP A 60 1.37 1.81 15.39
N SER A 61 0.33 1.16 14.86
CA SER A 61 0.41 -0.21 14.35
C SER A 61 1.32 -0.30 13.13
N ILE A 62 1.22 0.67 12.21
CA ILE A 62 2.06 0.76 11.01
C ILE A 62 3.52 0.97 11.40
N GLU A 63 3.79 1.89 12.31
CA GLU A 63 5.14 2.20 12.78
C GLU A 63 5.78 0.99 13.48
N ALA A 64 5.05 0.33 14.37
CA ALA A 64 5.50 -0.89 15.04
C ALA A 64 5.70 -2.07 14.06
N ALA A 65 4.96 -2.12 12.94
CA ALA A 65 5.19 -3.10 11.89
C ALA A 65 6.43 -2.75 11.06
N ALA A 66 6.65 -1.46 10.76
CA ALA A 66 7.80 -0.99 10.00
C ALA A 66 9.15 -1.25 10.71
N THR A 67 9.19 -1.25 12.05
CA THR A 67 10.41 -1.61 12.79
C THR A 67 10.76 -3.10 12.70
N LYS A 68 9.80 -3.95 12.36
CA LYS A 68 10.00 -5.41 12.23
C LYS A 68 10.43 -5.82 10.83
N LEU A 69 10.31 -4.92 9.86
CA LEU A 69 10.70 -5.16 8.46
C LEU A 69 12.21 -4.99 8.27
N PRO A 70 12.80 -5.70 7.29
CA PRO A 70 14.22 -5.63 7.02
C PRO A 70 14.68 -4.23 6.60
N ALA A 71 15.96 -3.95 6.79
CA ALA A 71 16.58 -2.69 6.39
C ALA A 71 16.63 -2.48 4.87
N ARG A 72 16.52 -3.56 4.09
CA ARG A 72 16.55 -3.58 2.64
C ARG A 72 15.32 -4.30 2.10
N ILE A 73 14.59 -3.67 1.19
CA ILE A 73 13.41 -4.22 0.52
C ILE A 73 13.64 -4.09 -0.99
N ASP A 74 13.56 -5.18 -1.75
CA ASP A 74 13.63 -5.12 -3.22
C ASP A 74 12.29 -4.67 -3.82
N VAL A 75 11.19 -5.18 -3.27
CA VAL A 75 9.83 -4.91 -3.77
C VAL A 75 8.83 -4.70 -2.64
N LEU A 76 8.01 -3.65 -2.74
CA LEU A 76 6.90 -3.36 -1.83
C LEU A 76 5.56 -3.48 -2.57
N PHE A 77 4.71 -4.42 -2.14
CA PHE A 77 3.36 -4.62 -2.67
C PHE A 77 2.29 -4.13 -1.69
N HIS A 78 1.42 -3.25 -2.17
CA HIS A 78 0.22 -2.84 -1.47
C HIS A 78 -1.01 -3.54 -2.03
N CYS A 79 -1.37 -4.70 -1.46
CA CYS A 79 -2.57 -5.43 -1.83
C CYS A 79 -3.72 -5.27 -0.82
N ALA A 80 -3.45 -4.70 0.37
CA ALA A 80 -4.48 -4.42 1.36
C ALA A 80 -5.49 -3.39 0.84
N GLY A 81 -6.76 -3.63 1.14
CA GLY A 81 -7.85 -2.68 0.91
C GLY A 81 -9.21 -3.25 1.30
N VAL A 82 -10.14 -2.36 1.60
CA VAL A 82 -11.52 -2.68 1.99
C VAL A 82 -12.51 -2.10 0.97
N PRO A 83 -13.68 -2.76 0.76
CA PRO A 83 -14.59 -2.43 -0.34
C PRO A 83 -15.48 -1.20 -0.11
N GLY A 84 -15.54 -0.65 1.11
CA GLY A 84 -16.47 0.42 1.47
C GLY A 84 -17.79 -0.06 2.09
N PRO A 85 -18.79 0.84 2.15
CA PRO A 85 -20.08 0.58 2.80
C PRO A 85 -20.83 -0.60 2.15
N PRO A 86 -21.66 -1.32 2.93
CA PRO A 86 -22.04 -1.05 4.32
C PRO A 86 -21.06 -1.61 5.36
N ARG A 87 -20.05 -2.41 4.96
CA ARG A 87 -19.17 -3.11 5.90
C ARG A 87 -18.12 -2.19 6.54
N PHE A 88 -17.62 -1.23 5.78
CA PHE A 88 -16.63 -0.24 6.22
C PHE A 88 -17.16 1.12 5.84
N ASP A 89 -17.18 2.08 6.77
CA ASP A 89 -17.61 3.43 6.43
C ASP A 89 -16.62 4.12 5.47
N ALA A 90 -17.01 5.28 4.94
CA ALA A 90 -16.21 6.02 3.96
C ALA A 90 -14.85 6.46 4.52
N VAL A 91 -14.80 6.93 5.77
CA VAL A 91 -13.57 7.39 6.41
C VAL A 91 -12.64 6.21 6.67
N GLN A 92 -13.14 5.12 7.26
CA GLN A 92 -12.38 3.89 7.47
C GLN A 92 -11.80 3.36 6.16
N THR A 93 -12.59 3.43 5.08
CA THR A 93 -12.14 3.03 3.74
C THR A 93 -11.03 3.93 3.22
N MET A 94 -11.14 5.25 3.39
CA MET A 94 -10.06 6.19 3.03
C MET A 94 -8.79 5.92 3.83
N VAL A 95 -8.93 5.70 5.14
CA VAL A 95 -7.79 5.47 6.03
C VAL A 95 -7.06 4.20 5.61
N VAL A 96 -7.76 3.06 5.52
CA VAL A 96 -7.12 1.78 5.18
C VAL A 96 -6.56 1.78 3.76
N ASN A 97 -7.33 2.24 2.78
CA ASN A 97 -6.95 2.09 1.37
C ASN A 97 -5.86 3.08 0.93
N PHE A 98 -5.80 4.26 1.53
CA PHE A 98 -4.88 5.31 1.08
C PHE A 98 -3.98 5.86 2.20
N ILE A 99 -4.54 6.33 3.32
CA ILE A 99 -3.74 7.03 4.34
C ILE A 99 -2.73 6.07 4.97
N GLY A 100 -3.16 4.87 5.39
CA GLY A 100 -2.29 3.83 5.94
C GLY A 100 -1.32 3.25 4.93
N LEU A 101 -1.76 3.09 3.68
CA LEU A 101 -0.88 2.72 2.58
C LEU A 101 0.26 3.73 2.45
N ARG A 102 -0.06 5.02 2.31
CA ARG A 102 0.91 6.10 2.17
C ARG A 102 1.84 6.16 3.38
N HIS A 103 1.30 6.09 4.60
CA HIS A 103 2.12 6.13 5.82
C HIS A 103 3.14 4.99 5.84
N LEU A 104 2.73 3.75 5.56
CA LEU A 104 3.65 2.63 5.47
C LEU A 104 4.69 2.82 4.36
N THR A 105 4.29 3.30 3.19
CA THR A 105 5.23 3.59 2.09
C THR A 105 6.29 4.60 2.54
N GLU A 106 5.89 5.72 3.15
CA GLU A 106 6.83 6.75 3.60
C GLU A 106 7.78 6.25 4.71
N GLN A 107 7.35 5.32 5.57
CA GLN A 107 8.21 4.67 6.56
C GLN A 107 9.28 3.74 5.94
N LEU A 108 9.06 3.26 4.72
CA LEU A 108 9.86 2.21 4.09
C LEU A 108 10.58 2.64 2.80
N VAL A 109 10.22 3.78 2.22
CA VAL A 109 10.69 4.18 0.89
C VAL A 109 12.21 4.28 0.79
N ASP A 110 12.88 4.73 1.85
CA ASP A 110 14.34 4.80 1.90
C ASP A 110 15.01 3.42 2.01
N ARG A 111 14.27 2.39 2.41
CA ARG A 111 14.71 0.99 2.48
C ARG A 111 14.48 0.24 1.18
N VAL A 112 13.66 0.77 0.26
CA VAL A 112 13.49 0.19 -1.06
C VAL A 112 14.79 0.34 -1.83
N THR A 113 15.37 -0.75 -2.32
CA THR A 113 16.64 -0.74 -3.05
C THR A 113 16.56 0.05 -4.36
N ASP A 114 17.67 0.66 -4.77
CA ASP A 114 17.80 1.28 -6.08
C ASP A 114 17.57 0.24 -7.20
N GLY A 115 16.79 0.60 -8.23
CA GLY A 115 16.29 -0.35 -9.23
C GLY A 115 15.12 -1.24 -8.75
N GLY A 116 14.67 -1.07 -7.51
CA GLY A 116 13.56 -1.79 -6.91
C GLY A 116 12.18 -1.41 -7.46
N ALA A 117 11.13 -1.86 -6.78
CA ALA A 117 9.77 -1.55 -7.20
C ALA A 117 8.77 -1.39 -6.04
N ILE A 118 7.79 -0.53 -6.28
CA ILE A 118 6.59 -0.38 -5.44
C ILE A 118 5.38 -0.60 -6.36
N ALA A 119 4.40 -1.39 -5.93
CA ALA A 119 3.17 -1.58 -6.67
C ALA A 119 1.97 -1.59 -5.73
N ALA A 120 0.87 -0.93 -6.10
CA ALA A 120 -0.34 -0.87 -5.30
C ALA A 120 -1.57 -1.28 -6.11
N ILE A 121 -2.48 -2.07 -5.53
CA ILE A 121 -3.72 -2.44 -6.21
C ILE A 121 -4.67 -1.24 -6.23
N SER A 122 -4.89 -0.66 -7.41
CA SER A 122 -5.94 0.34 -7.61
C SER A 122 -7.29 -0.32 -7.99
N SER A 123 -8.14 0.38 -8.76
CA SER A 123 -9.41 -0.10 -9.29
C SER A 123 -9.87 0.78 -10.44
N VAL A 124 -10.80 0.29 -11.26
CA VAL A 124 -11.56 1.12 -12.21
C VAL A 124 -12.26 2.30 -11.52
N ALA A 125 -12.57 2.18 -10.22
CA ALA A 125 -13.11 3.27 -9.42
C ALA A 125 -12.17 4.49 -9.33
N GLY A 126 -10.85 4.31 -9.51
CA GLY A 126 -9.89 5.41 -9.57
C GLY A 126 -9.91 6.18 -10.90
N MET A 127 -10.72 5.76 -11.88
CA MET A 127 -10.84 6.45 -13.16
C MET A 127 -11.36 7.88 -12.97
N GLY A 128 -10.91 8.79 -13.82
CA GLY A 128 -11.32 10.19 -13.75
C GLY A 128 -10.63 11.01 -12.65
N TRP A 129 -9.59 10.48 -12.00
CA TRP A 129 -8.80 11.21 -10.99
C TRP A 129 -8.30 12.57 -11.50
N GLN A 130 -7.99 12.71 -12.80
CA GLN A 130 -7.59 14.01 -13.37
C GLN A 130 -8.68 15.08 -13.28
N LYS A 131 -9.95 14.68 -13.32
CA LYS A 131 -11.09 15.61 -13.19
C LYS A 131 -11.33 16.03 -11.74
N ASN A 132 -10.78 15.29 -10.79
CA ASN A 132 -10.90 15.54 -9.35
C ASN A 132 -9.55 15.93 -8.72
N LEU A 133 -8.62 16.45 -9.53
CA LEU A 133 -7.21 16.62 -9.16
C LEU A 133 -7.02 17.57 -7.97
N ASP A 134 -7.81 18.63 -7.86
CA ASP A 134 -7.68 19.61 -6.79
C ASP A 134 -7.98 18.99 -5.42
N ASN A 135 -9.03 18.16 -5.34
CA ASN A 135 -9.36 17.42 -4.13
C ASN A 135 -8.31 16.37 -3.79
N VAL A 136 -7.82 15.63 -4.80
CA VAL A 136 -6.76 14.64 -4.63
C VAL A 136 -5.49 15.30 -4.08
N ARG A 137 -5.05 16.42 -4.68
CA ARG A 137 -3.92 17.21 -4.19
C ARG A 137 -4.15 17.72 -2.77
N ALA A 138 -5.32 18.27 -2.50
CA ALA A 138 -5.66 18.80 -1.18
C ALA A 138 -5.55 17.75 -0.06
N LEU A 139 -5.86 16.47 -0.31
CA LEU A 139 -5.60 15.40 0.66
C LEU A 139 -4.12 14.98 0.68
N LEU A 140 -3.46 14.89 -0.49
CA LEU A 140 -2.06 14.48 -0.56
C LEU A 140 -1.11 15.47 0.12
N ASP A 141 -1.44 16.77 0.11
CA ASP A 141 -0.69 17.83 0.78
C ASP A 141 -0.78 17.74 2.32
N VAL A 142 -1.79 17.04 2.86
CA VAL A 142 -1.90 16.73 4.29
C VAL A 142 -1.07 15.48 4.58
N THR A 143 0.15 15.64 5.08
CA THR A 143 1.11 14.53 5.27
C THR A 143 0.95 13.79 6.59
N ASP A 144 0.47 14.48 7.64
CA ASP A 144 0.22 13.86 8.94
C ASP A 144 -0.97 12.87 8.87
N PHE A 145 -0.83 11.73 9.55
CA PHE A 145 -1.81 10.64 9.48
C PHE A 145 -3.17 11.05 10.06
N GLU A 146 -3.19 11.61 11.27
CA GLU A 146 -4.43 11.97 11.95
C GLU A 146 -5.05 13.22 11.33
N ALA A 147 -4.25 14.17 10.87
CA ALA A 147 -4.74 15.31 10.09
C ALA A 147 -5.39 14.87 8.77
N ALA A 148 -4.82 13.90 8.05
CA ALA A 148 -5.40 13.36 6.82
C ALA A 148 -6.70 12.59 7.10
N ARG A 149 -6.76 11.87 8.23
CA ARG A 149 -8.00 11.23 8.69
C ARG A 149 -9.06 12.28 9.00
N GLN A 150 -8.71 13.33 9.74
CA GLN A 150 -9.63 14.41 10.09
C GLN A 150 -10.12 15.16 8.84
N TRP A 151 -9.24 15.39 7.86
CA TRP A 151 -9.61 15.96 6.56
C TRP A 151 -10.73 15.15 5.88
N CYS A 152 -10.69 13.81 5.97
CA CYS A 152 -11.74 12.96 5.42
C CYS A 152 -13.06 13.08 6.20
N VAL A 153 -12.99 13.22 7.52
CA VAL A 153 -14.16 13.44 8.39
C VAL A 153 -14.84 14.77 8.06
N ASP A 154 -14.06 15.82 7.85
CA ASP A 154 -14.56 17.18 7.61
C ASP A 154 -15.12 17.38 6.19
N ARG A 155 -14.82 16.45 5.27
CA ARG A 155 -15.18 16.53 3.84
C ARG A 155 -15.84 15.25 3.33
N PRO A 156 -16.96 14.81 3.91
CA PRO A 156 -17.60 13.54 3.58
C PRO A 156 -18.15 13.47 2.14
N ASP A 157 -18.40 14.63 1.53
CA ASP A 157 -18.82 14.79 0.12
C ASP A 157 -17.68 14.45 -0.86
N VAL A 158 -16.44 14.76 -0.49
CA VAL A 158 -15.24 14.48 -1.28
C VAL A 158 -14.64 13.13 -0.92
N ALA A 159 -14.46 12.87 0.38
CA ALA A 159 -13.84 11.67 0.95
C ALA A 159 -14.80 10.47 0.98
N ASN A 160 -15.43 10.19 -0.16
CA ASN A 160 -16.51 9.20 -0.34
C ASN A 160 -16.07 7.72 -0.26
N GLY A 161 -14.91 7.44 0.34
CA GLY A 161 -14.41 6.10 0.56
C GLY A 161 -13.75 5.50 -0.67
N TYR A 162 -14.32 4.40 -1.18
CA TYR A 162 -13.61 3.52 -2.12
C TYR A 162 -13.16 4.26 -3.39
N LEU A 163 -14.04 5.03 -4.02
CA LEU A 163 -13.73 5.76 -5.26
C LEU A 163 -12.59 6.76 -5.06
N PHE A 164 -12.74 7.68 -4.10
CA PHE A 164 -11.73 8.70 -3.85
C PHE A 164 -10.40 8.12 -3.39
N SER A 165 -10.41 7.04 -2.59
CA SER A 165 -9.17 6.36 -2.16
C SER A 165 -8.36 5.83 -3.36
N LYS A 166 -9.02 5.30 -4.39
CA LYS A 166 -8.35 4.77 -5.58
C LYS A 166 -7.83 5.87 -6.49
N GLN A 167 -8.51 7.02 -6.55
CA GLN A 167 -7.98 8.21 -7.21
C GLN A 167 -6.70 8.71 -6.54
N CYS A 168 -6.69 8.75 -5.20
CA CYS A 168 -5.52 9.15 -4.41
C CYS A 168 -4.34 8.20 -4.61
N ILE A 169 -4.57 6.88 -4.62
CA ILE A 169 -3.52 5.88 -4.90
C ILE A 169 -2.87 6.11 -6.27
N ILE A 170 -3.67 6.33 -7.33
CA ILE A 170 -3.14 6.53 -8.69
C ILE A 170 -2.28 7.79 -8.75
N TYR A 171 -2.75 8.89 -8.17
CA TYR A 171 -1.99 10.13 -8.18
C TYR A 171 -0.72 10.04 -7.33
N TYR A 172 -0.81 9.46 -6.12
CA TYR A 172 0.33 9.25 -5.23
C TYR A 172 1.40 8.37 -5.87
N ALA A 173 1.03 7.28 -6.55
CA ALA A 173 1.98 6.44 -7.25
C ALA A 173 2.72 7.21 -8.37
N LYS A 174 2.02 8.09 -9.10
CA LYS A 174 2.64 8.93 -10.13
C LYS A 174 3.60 9.95 -9.55
N THR A 175 3.25 10.61 -8.45
CA THR A 175 4.14 11.58 -7.80
C THR A 175 5.35 10.87 -7.17
N LEU A 176 5.14 9.71 -6.57
CA LEU A 176 6.20 8.87 -6.00
C LEU A 176 7.15 8.35 -7.09
N ALA A 177 6.66 7.93 -8.26
CA ALA A 177 7.50 7.54 -9.39
C ALA A 177 8.45 8.66 -9.81
N VAL A 178 7.96 9.90 -9.90
CA VAL A 178 8.79 11.07 -10.22
C VAL A 178 9.82 11.32 -9.12
N ARG A 179 9.42 11.20 -7.85
CA ARG A 179 10.31 11.38 -6.69
C ARG A 179 11.47 10.38 -6.69
N LEU A 180 11.22 9.15 -7.13
CA LEU A 180 12.18 8.04 -7.02
C LEU A 180 12.93 7.70 -8.32
N VAL A 181 12.71 8.44 -9.41
CA VAL A 181 13.33 8.16 -10.71
C VAL A 181 14.86 8.15 -10.65
N GLY A 182 15.46 9.04 -9.85
CA GLY A 182 16.92 9.11 -9.69
C GLY A 182 17.53 7.88 -8.99
N ARG A 183 16.69 7.06 -8.35
CA ARG A 183 17.05 5.78 -7.72
C ARG A 183 16.62 4.58 -8.56
N GLU A 184 16.11 4.82 -9.77
CA GLU A 184 15.59 3.79 -10.68
C GLU A 184 14.46 2.92 -10.08
N ILE A 185 13.77 3.40 -9.03
CA ILE A 185 12.67 2.67 -8.40
C ILE A 185 11.39 2.91 -9.21
N ARG A 186 10.78 1.83 -9.66
CA ARG A 186 9.52 1.86 -10.41
C ARG A 186 8.33 1.88 -9.47
N VAL A 187 7.32 2.69 -9.77
CA VAL A 187 6.07 2.73 -8.99
C VAL A 187 4.87 2.51 -9.92
N ASN A 188 4.03 1.52 -9.61
CA ASN A 188 2.92 1.09 -10.48
C ASN A 188 1.60 0.93 -9.70
N THR A 189 0.48 1.07 -10.40
CA THR A 189 -0.88 0.85 -9.87
C THR A 189 -1.77 0.08 -10.83
#